data_AF-X1GGT8-F1
#
_entry.id   AF-X1GGT8-F1
#
_cell.length_a   1.000
_cell.length_b   1.000
_cell.length_c   1.000
_cell.angle_alpha   90.00
_cell.angle_beta   90.00
_cell.angle_gamma   90.00
#
_symmetry.space_group_name_H-M   'P 1'
#
loop_
_entity.id
_entity.type
_entity.pdbx_description
1 polymer ?
#
loop_
_entity_poly.entity_id
_entity_poly.type
_entity_poly.pdbx_seq_one_letter_code
_entity_poly.pdbx_strand_id
1 'polypeptide(L)' 'DKFRPVYFDEFMSSREARVEYWRRKAELYQDLVQARPNPAHISLFKLYEMGLLEAVITQNIDG' A
#
# COMPACT_ATOMS: atom_id res chain seq x y z
N ASP A 1 12.01 1.15 9.67
CA ASP A 1 11.49 -0.04 10.37
C ASP A 1 11.04 0.24 11.78
N LYS A 2 9.80 0.73 11.93
CA LYS A 2 9.28 1.14 13.24
C LYS A 2 8.48 0.03 13.95
N PHE A 3 8.04 -1.01 13.24
CA PHE A 3 7.22 -2.11 13.79
C PHE A 3 7.43 -3.44 13.06
N ARG A 4 7.37 -4.57 13.78
CA ARG A 4 7.31 -5.93 13.22
C ARG A 4 5.96 -6.14 12.50
N PRO A 5 5.92 -6.63 11.25
CA PRO A 5 4.67 -7.00 10.58
C PRO A 5 3.83 -7.98 11.42
N VAL A 6 2.51 -7.79 11.43
CA VAL A 6 1.57 -8.79 11.94
C VAL A 6 1.34 -9.80 10.83
N TYR A 7 1.73 -11.05 11.04
CA TYR A 7 1.53 -12.12 10.05
C TYR A 7 0.07 -12.55 9.97
N PHE A 8 -0.30 -13.18 8.85
CA PHE A 8 -1.67 -13.64 8.61
C PHE A 8 -2.19 -14.52 9.74
N ASP A 9 -1.44 -15.55 10.14
CA ASP A 9 -1.88 -16.48 11.18
C ASP A 9 -2.09 -15.78 12.54
N GLU A 10 -1.25 -14.79 12.85
CA GLU A 10 -1.37 -13.98 14.07
C GLU A 10 -2.65 -13.13 14.03
N PHE A 11 -2.91 -12.49 12.89
CA PHE A 11 -4.13 -11.71 12.67
C PHE A 11 -5.39 -12.58 12.80
N MET A 12 -5.35 -13.80 12.28
CA MET A 12 -6.49 -14.73 12.32
C MET A 12 -6.73 -15.27 13.74
N SER A 13 -5.67 -15.60 14.47
CA SER A 13 -5.75 -16.32 15.75
C SER A 13 -5.84 -15.42 17.00
N SER A 14 -5.42 -14.15 16.94
CA SER A 14 -5.39 -13.25 18.11
C SER A 14 -6.16 -11.95 17.89
N ARG A 15 -7.04 -11.62 18.86
CA ARG A 15 -7.75 -10.34 18.88
C ARG A 15 -6.77 -9.18 19.10
N GLU A 16 -5.81 -9.36 19.98
CA GLU A 16 -4.80 -8.37 20.34
C GLU A 16 -3.94 -8.03 19.11
N ALA A 17 -3.57 -9.04 18.32
CA ALA A 17 -2.87 -8.86 17.05
C ALA A 17 -3.68 -8.02 16.04
N ARG A 18 -5.01 -8.25 15.94
CA ARG A 18 -5.90 -7.43 15.09
C ARG A 18 -5.99 -5.98 15.56
N VAL A 19 -6.12 -5.76 16.86
CA VAL A 19 -6.17 -4.41 17.45
C VAL A 19 -4.89 -3.66 17.12
N GLU A 20 -3.73 -4.30 17.31
CA GLU A 20 -2.44 -3.69 17.03
C GLU A 20 -2.23 -3.43 15.52
N TYR A 21 -2.64 -4.36 14.65
CA TYR A 21 -2.63 -4.16 13.20
C TYR A 21 -3.43 -2.92 12.81
N TRP A 22 -4.67 -2.81 13.29
CA TRP A 22 -5.56 -1.71 12.93
C TRP A 22 -5.13 -0.37 13.52
N ARG A 23 -4.57 -0.36 14.74
CA ARG A 23 -3.97 0.84 15.34
C ARG A 23 -2.87 1.42 14.43
N ARG A 24 -1.94 0.56 13.98
CA ARG A 24 -0.86 0.97 13.07
C ARG A 24 -1.38 1.41 11.70
N LYS A 25 -2.39 0.70 11.17
CA LYS A 25 -3.02 1.09 9.90
C LYS A 25 -3.69 2.45 9.99
N ALA A 26 -4.38 2.75 11.09
CA ALA A 26 -5.00 4.07 11.31
C ALA A 26 -3.96 5.20 11.34
N GLU A 27 -2.79 4.97 11.97
CA GLU A 27 -1.68 5.93 11.97
C GLU A 27 -1.13 6.21 10.56
N LEU A 28 -1.03 5.18 9.71
CA LEU A 28 -0.53 5.30 8.34
C LEU A 28 -1.57 5.79 7.33
N TYR A 29 -2.86 5.66 7.65
CA TYR A 29 -3.95 5.86 6.69
C TYR A 29 -4.00 7.30 6.16
N GLN A 30 -3.74 8.29 7.00
CA GLN A 30 -3.75 9.69 6.58
C GLN A 30 -2.70 9.98 5.52
N ASP A 31 -1.47 9.48 5.70
CA ASP A 31 -0.38 9.68 4.75
C ASP A 31 -0.65 8.94 3.43
N LEU A 32 -1.21 7.73 3.50
CA LEU A 32 -1.57 6.95 2.32
C LEU A 32 -2.63 7.66 1.46
N VAL A 33 -3.72 8.14 2.07
CA VAL A 33 -4.82 8.79 1.34
C VAL A 33 -4.42 10.16 0.77
N GLN A 34 -3.47 10.84 1.40
CA GLN A 34 -2.99 12.15 0.94
C GLN A 34 -1.86 12.06 -0.09
N ALA A 35 -1.28 10.87 -0.29
CA ALA A 35 -0.23 10.67 -1.26
C ALA A 35 -0.71 11.06 -2.68
N ARG A 36 0.20 11.63 -3.46
CA ARG A 36 -0.05 11.97 -4.87
C ARG A 36 0.91 11.20 -5.78
N PRO A 37 0.47 10.82 -6.99
CA PRO A 37 1.35 10.22 -7.98
C PRO A 37 2.58 11.08 -8.23
N ASN A 38 3.76 10.50 -8.07
CA ASN A 38 5.03 11.16 -8.36
C ASN A 38 5.41 11.00 -9.86
N PRO A 39 6.51 11.64 -10.33
CA PRO A 39 6.90 11.58 -11.74
C PRO A 39 7.09 10.17 -12.34
N ALA A 40 7.42 9.16 -11.52
CA ALA A 40 7.53 7.77 -12.00
C ALA A 40 6.15 7.20 -12.35
N HIS A 41 5.14 7.41 -11.50
CA HIS A 41 3.75 7.03 -11.79
C HIS A 41 3.23 7.72 -13.04
N ILE A 42 3.51 9.02 -13.19
CA ILE A 42 3.10 9.80 -14.37
C ILE A 42 3.78 9.29 -15.65
N SER A 43 5.05 8.85 -15.55
CA SER A 43 5.77 8.30 -16.71
C SER A 43 5.18 6.96 -17.17
N LEU A 44 4.80 6.09 -16.23
CA LEU A 44 4.08 4.84 -16.56
C LEU A 44 2.74 5.14 -17.25
N PHE A 45 1.98 6.11 -16.75
CA PHE A 45 0.74 6.55 -17.39
C PHE A 45 0.95 7.05 -18.82
N LYS A 46 2.02 7.82 -19.07
CA LYS A 46 2.36 8.27 -20.43
C LYS A 46 2.69 7.11 -21.38
N LEU A 47 3.41 6.09 -20.91
CA LEU A 47 3.70 4.90 -21.72
C LEU A 47 2.41 4.15 -22.09
N TYR A 48 1.44 4.10 -21.17
CA TYR A 48 0.12 3.55 -21.44
C TYR A 48 -0.64 4.35 -22.50
N GLU A 49 -0.69 5.69 -22.38
CA GLU A 49 -1.33 6.58 -23.38
C GLU A 49 -0.71 6.43 -24.78
N MET A 50 0.58 6.11 -24.87
CA MET A 50 1.28 5.86 -26.12
C MET A 50 1.02 4.46 -26.71
N GLY A 51 0.29 3.58 -26.01
CA GLY A 51 0.08 2.19 -26.40
C GLY A 51 1.31 1.30 -26.24
N LEU A 52 2.31 1.74 -25.46
CA LEU A 52 3.57 1.02 -25.25
C LEU A 52 3.59 0.20 -23.95
N LEU A 53 2.58 0.37 -23.11
CA LEU A 53 2.45 -0.32 -21.82
C LEU A 53 1.13 -1.09 -21.77
N GLU A 54 1.22 -2.41 -21.73
CA GLU A 54 0.06 -3.30 -21.70
C GLU A 54 -0.50 -3.49 -20.29
N ALA A 55 0.38 -3.61 -19.29
CA ALA A 55 -0.02 -3.84 -17.91
C ALA A 55 1.00 -3.29 -16.91
N VAL A 56 0.52 -2.92 -15.71
CA VAL A 56 1.33 -2.65 -14.53
C VAL A 56 0.93 -3.65 -13.45
N ILE A 57 1.91 -4.44 -13.00
CA ILE A 57 1.77 -5.29 -11.82
C ILE A 57 2.55 -4.61 -10.70
N THR A 58 1.88 -4.28 -9.60
CA THR A 58 2.50 -3.62 -8.44
C THR A 58 2.20 -4.39 -7.16
N GLN A 59 3.15 -4.35 -6.22
CA GLN A 59 2.97 -4.83 -4.85
C GLN A 59 2.52 -3.71 -3.91
N ASN A 60 2.43 -2.47 -4.41
CA ASN A 60 2.01 -1.34 -3.62
C ASN A 60 0.53 -1.43 -3.26
N ILE A 61 0.15 -0.82 -2.15
CA ILE A 61 -1.21 -0.80 -1.59
C ILE A 61 -1.73 0.64 -1.43
N ASP A 62 -1.08 1.59 -2.11
CA ASP A 62 -1.23 3.03 -1.93
C ASP A 62 -2.41 3.63 -2.71
N GLY A 63 -2.88 2.97 -3.77
CA GLY A 63 -4.15 3.30 -4.44
C GLY A 63 -4.06 4.41 -5.47
#